data_AF-A0A4Y7WGP6-F1
#
_entry.id   AF-A0A4Y7WGP6-F1
#
_cell.length_a   1.000
_cell.length_b   1.000
_cell.length_c   1.000
_cell.angle_alpha   90.00
_cell.angle_beta   90.00
_cell.angle_gamma   90.00
#
_symmetry.space_group_name_H-M   'P 1'
#
loop_
_entity.id
_entity.type
_entity.pdbx_description
1 polymer ?
#
loop_
_entity_poly.entity_id
_entity_poly.type
_entity_poly.pdbx_seq_one_letter_code
_entity_poly.pdbx_strand_id
1 'polypeptide(L)' 'MVFAKSKGRTKTYRYFVCGNFHNKGASVCSSNSINADIAEAQVLDEIKRIVTDSSFIKQLVAKLN' A
#
# COMPACT_ATOMS: atom_id res chain seq x y z
N MET A 1 -6.95 -3.11 -2.53
CA MET A 1 -5.97 -3.59 -3.53
C MET A 1 -5.47 -4.96 -3.11
N VAL A 2 -4.94 -5.74 -4.05
CA VAL A 2 -4.41 -7.09 -3.82
C VAL A 2 -2.96 -7.13 -4.30
N PHE A 3 -2.13 -7.92 -3.61
CA PHE A 3 -0.74 -8.12 -4.00
C PHE A 3 -0.63 -8.96 -5.28
N ALA A 4 0.20 -8.52 -6.22
CA ALA A 4 0.51 -9.24 -7.45
C ALA A 4 2.02 -9.21 -7.73
N LYS A 5 2.51 -10.27 -8.41
CA LYS A 5 3.90 -10.39 -8.85
C LYS A 5 3.96 -10.60 -10.36
N SER A 6 4.92 -9.95 -11.01
CA SER A 6 5.23 -10.16 -12.43
C SER A 6 6.69 -10.58 -12.57
N LYS A 7 6.94 -11.68 -13.29
CA LYS A 7 8.30 -12.18 -13.52
C LYS A 7 8.88 -11.51 -14.76
N GLY A 8 9.89 -10.67 -14.58
CA GLY A 8 10.73 -10.19 -15.67
C GLY A 8 11.86 -11.17 -16.01
N ARG A 9 12.63 -10.85 -17.05
CA ARG A 9 13.77 -11.67 -17.51
C ARG A 9 14.86 -11.82 -16.45
N THR A 10 15.12 -10.77 -15.67
CA THR A 10 16.22 -10.72 -14.69
C THR A 10 15.73 -10.51 -13.26
N LYS A 11 14.55 -9.89 -13.08
CA LYS A 11 14.00 -9.59 -11.75
C LYS A 11 12.49 -9.77 -11.70
N THR A 12 11.98 -10.01 -10.49
CA THR A 12 10.54 -10.05 -10.22
C THR A 12 10.07 -8.65 -9.78
N TYR A 13 8.98 -8.19 -10.36
CA TYR A 13 8.32 -6.93 -10.03
C TYR A 13 7.12 -7.19 -9.13
N ARG A 14 6.89 -6.30 -8.16
CA ARG A 14 5.76 -6.38 -7.22
C ARG A 14 4.82 -5.21 -7.47
N TYR A 15 3.52 -5.50 -7.44
CA TYR A 15 2.48 -4.51 -7.66
C TYR A 15 1.32 -4.69 -6.68
N PHE A 16 0.64 -3.60 -6.37
CA PHE A 16 -0.70 -3.62 -5.84
C PHE A 16 -1.70 -3.39 -6.96
N VAL A 17 -2.65 -4.30 -7.14
CA VAL A 17 -3.66 -4.24 -8.20
C VAL A 17 -5.06 -4.07 -7.62
N CYS A 18 -6.01 -3.58 -8.42
CA CYS A 18 -7.39 -3.52 -8.01
C CYS A 18 -7.94 -4.94 -7.71
N GLY A 19 -8.61 -5.11 -6.56
CA GLY A 19 -9.19 -6.41 -6.18
C GLY A 19 -10.33 -6.83 -7.10
N ASN A 20 -11.14 -5.88 -7.58
CA ASN A 20 -12.21 -6.19 -8.53
C ASN A 20 -11.64 -6.65 -9.88
N PHE A 21 -10.56 -6.02 -10.36
CA PHE A 21 -9.86 -6.49 -11.55
C PHE A 21 -9.27 -7.88 -11.36
N HIS A 22 -8.62 -8.14 -10.21
CA HIS A 22 -8.02 -9.43 -9.91
C HIS A 22 -9.04 -10.57 -9.89
N ASN A 23 -10.24 -10.32 -9.34
CA ASN A 23 -11.27 -11.35 -9.15
C ASN A 23 -12.25 -11.46 -10.32
N LYS A 24 -12.60 -10.35 -10.96
CA LYS A 24 -13.67 -10.26 -11.98
C LYS A 24 -13.16 -9.89 -13.37
N GLY A 25 -11.89 -9.52 -13.49
CA GLY A 25 -11.25 -9.19 -14.75
C GLY A 25 -11.51 -7.76 -15.26
N ALA A 26 -11.00 -7.51 -16.47
CA ALA A 26 -11.03 -6.20 -17.14
C ALA A 26 -12.44 -5.72 -17.52
N SER A 27 -13.43 -6.60 -17.51
CA SER A 27 -14.82 -6.27 -17.81
C SER A 27 -15.47 -5.37 -16.76
N VAL A 28 -14.95 -5.35 -15.53
CA VAL A 28 -15.52 -4.60 -14.41
C VAL A 28 -14.70 -3.35 -14.08
N CYS A 29 -13.37 -3.42 -14.12
CA CYS A 29 -12.50 -2.26 -13.96
C CYS A 29 -11.12 -2.52 -14.57
N SER A 30 -10.31 -1.47 -14.75
CA SER A 30 -8.90 -1.59 -15.12
C SER A 30 -8.04 -2.19 -13.99
N SER A 31 -6.83 -2.63 -14.33
CA SER A 31 -5.88 -3.23 -13.37
C SER A 31 -5.47 -2.29 -12.25
N ASN A 32 -5.38 -0.98 -12.54
CA ASN A 32 -4.95 0.07 -11.60
C ASN A 32 -3.73 -0.37 -10.78
N SER A 33 -2.73 -0.93 -11.47
CA SER A 33 -1.53 -1.48 -10.85
C SER A 33 -0.60 -0.36 -10.39
N ILE A 34 -0.23 -0.37 -9.12
CA ILE A 34 0.75 0.53 -8.52
C ILE A 34 2.00 -0.26 -8.17
N ASN A 35 3.19 0.28 -8.43
CA ASN A 35 4.44 -0.35 -8.00
C ASN A 35 4.45 -0.46 -6.48
N ALA A 36 4.61 -1.68 -5.96
CA ALA A 36 4.57 -1.94 -4.53
C ALA A 36 5.67 -1.20 -3.77
N ASP A 37 6.88 -1.09 -4.34
CA ASP A 37 8.01 -0.42 -3.70
C ASP A 37 7.71 1.07 -3.45
N ILE A 38 7.05 1.71 -4.41
CA ILE A 38 6.67 3.13 -4.31
C ILE A 38 5.54 3.31 -3.29
N ALA A 39 4.49 2.49 -3.38
CA ALA A 39 3.36 2.57 -2.47
C ALA A 39 3.76 2.30 -1.01
N GLU A 40 4.58 1.28 -0.76
CA GLU A 40 5.11 0.95 0.57
C GLU A 40 5.96 2.10 1.11
N ALA A 41 6.85 2.69 0.30
CA ALA A 41 7.66 3.82 0.72
C ALA A 41 6.81 5.03 1.14
N GLN A 42 5.77 5.37 0.36
CA GLN A 42 4.87 6.47 0.68
C GLN A 42 4.07 6.22 1.98
N VAL A 43 3.54 5.01 2.15
CA VAL A 43 2.81 4.64 3.37
C VAL A 43 3.72 4.70 4.59
N LEU A 44 4.95 4.20 4.47
CA LEU A 44 5.93 4.26 5.55
C LEU A 44 6.31 5.70 5.90
N ASP A 45 6.44 6.58 4.91
CA ASP A 45 6.72 8.01 5.14
C ASP A 45 5.58 8.70 5.89
N GLU A 46 4.33 8.43 5.50
CA GLU A 46 3.17 8.99 6.19
C GLU A 46 3.04 8.45 7.62
N ILE A 47 3.29 7.15 7.82
CA ILE A 47 3.34 6.58 9.18
C ILE A 47 4.43 7.29 10.00
N LYS A 48 5.63 7.49 9.46
CA LYS A 48 6.72 8.22 10.13
C LYS A 48 6.29 9.63 10.53
N ARG A 49 5.61 10.35 9.63
CA ARG A 49 5.08 11.68 9.90
C ARG A 49 4.08 11.67 11.05
N ILE A 50 3.15 10.72 11.06
CA ILE A 50 2.13 10.62 12.11
C ILE A 50 2.78 10.27 13.47
N VAL A 51 3.74 9.35 13.51
CA VAL A 51 4.36 8.94 14.79
C VAL A 51 5.36 9.96 15.33
N THR A 52 5.94 10.81 14.48
CA THR A 52 6.78 11.92 14.92
C THR A 52 5.97 13.13 15.41
N ASP A 53 4.67 13.15 15.16
CA ASP A 53 3.78 14.13 15.78
C ASP A 53 3.58 13.80 17.28
N SER A 54 4.29 14.54 18.12
CA SER A 54 4.22 14.42 19.57
C SER A 54 2.80 14.60 20.13
N SER A 55 1.92 15.35 19.45
CA SER A 55 0.54 15.54 19.87
C SER A 55 -0.30 14.29 19.63
N PHE A 56 -0.04 13.58 18.53
CA PHE A 56 -0.70 12.31 18.21
C PHE A 56 -0.30 11.23 19.22
N ILE A 57 0.99 11.11 19.52
CA ILE A 57 1.49 10.13 20.50
C ILE A 57 0.90 10.38 21.89
N LYS A 58 0.84 11.63 22.34
CA LYS A 58 0.23 11.98 23.64
C LYS A 58 -1.26 11.60 23.68
N GLN A 59 -2.00 11.86 22.61
CA GLN A 59 -3.42 11.48 22.52
C GLN A 59 -3.61 9.95 22.47
N LEU A 60 -2.72 9.23 21.79
CA LEU A 60 -2.76 7.78 21.71
C LEU A 60 -2.55 7.15 23.10
N VAL A 61 -1.53 7.60 23.85
CA VAL A 61 -1.27 7.14 25.22
C VAL A 61 -2.45 7.44 26.14
N ALA A 62 -3.05 8.63 26.02
CA ALA A 62 -4.22 9.01 26.82
C ALA A 62 -5.47 8.16 26.55
N LYS A 63 -5.59 7.52 25.38
CA LYS A 63 -6.70 6.61 25.04
C LYS A 63 -6.48 5.16 25.47
N LEU A 64 -5.23 4.78 25.75
CA LEU A 64 -4.87 3.43 26.19
C LEU A 64 -4.96 3.27 27.71
N ASN A 65 -4.86 4.38 28.45
CA ASN A 65 -5.11 4.46 29.89
C ASN A 65 -6.60 4.59 30.19
#